data_AF-A0A6P5C561-F1
#
_entry.id   AF-A0A6P5C561-F1
#
_cell.length_a   1.000
_cell.length_b   1.000
_cell.length_c   1.000
_cell.angle_alpha   90.00
_cell.angle_beta   90.00
_cell.angle_gamma   90.00
#
_symmetry.space_group_name_H-M   'P 1'
#
loop_
_entity.id
_entity.type
_entity.pdbx_description
1 polymer ?
#
loop_
_entity_poly.entity_id
_entity_poly.type
_entity_poly.pdbx_seq_one_letter_code
_entity_poly.pdbx_strand_id
1 'polypeptide(L)'
;MAELYVKPGNTERGWNDPPQFSYGLQTQAGGPKRSPLTKRVAAPQDGSPRVPTSETSPGLPPMGPPPPSSKASRPPQFVGSCPPSRTEPMDSPVVESETLLEDVLRPLERALEDCRGHIKKQVCDDISRRLALLQEQWAGGKLSMPVKKRMALLVQELSSHQWDAADDIHRSLMVDHVTEVSQWMVGVKRLIAVKRSLFSEEEANEEKSIATAEQNQTVPGIQHDL
;
A
#
# COMPACT_ATOMS: atom_id res chain seq x y z
N MET A 1 44.56 -36.20 -16.81
CA MET A 1 44.19 -34.93 -17.46
C MET A 1 42.79 -34.56 -16.98
N ALA A 2 42.69 -33.48 -16.19
CA ALA A 2 41.54 -32.65 -15.80
C ALA A 2 40.13 -33.32 -15.76
N GLU A 3 39.53 -33.61 -14.62
CA GLU A 3 38.88 -32.67 -13.66
C GLU A 3 37.84 -31.70 -14.27
N LEU A 4 36.69 -31.62 -13.57
CA LEU A 4 35.69 -30.54 -13.57
C LEU A 4 34.65 -30.50 -14.69
N TYR A 5 33.70 -31.43 -14.65
CA TYR A 5 32.34 -31.20 -15.18
C TYR A 5 31.30 -31.33 -14.05
N VAL A 6 31.49 -30.57 -12.99
CA VAL A 6 30.43 -30.23 -12.03
C VAL A 6 30.22 -28.74 -12.19
N LYS A 7 29.09 -28.35 -12.80
CA LYS A 7 28.61 -26.97 -12.76
C LYS A 7 28.70 -26.52 -11.29
N PRO A 8 29.27 -25.34 -10.96
CA PRO A 8 29.23 -24.83 -9.59
C PRO A 8 27.76 -24.61 -9.24
N GLY A 9 27.16 -25.61 -8.57
CA GLY A 9 25.86 -25.47 -7.97
C GLY A 9 25.99 -24.45 -6.86
N ASN A 10 25.12 -23.45 -6.87
CA ASN A 10 25.00 -22.42 -5.85
C ASN A 10 25.01 -23.06 -4.45
N THR A 11 26.17 -23.04 -3.78
CA THR A 11 26.38 -23.55 -2.41
C THR A 11 25.79 -22.65 -1.34
N GLU A 12 25.26 -21.49 -1.74
CA GLU A 12 24.49 -20.60 -0.88
C GLU A 12 23.20 -21.32 -0.51
N ARG A 13 23.10 -21.74 0.76
CA ARG A 13 21.87 -22.23 1.39
C ARG A 13 20.80 -21.17 1.17
N GLY A 14 20.04 -21.31 0.09
CA GLY A 14 19.10 -20.30 -0.33
C GLY A 14 17.99 -20.19 0.69
N TRP A 15 17.36 -19.03 0.79
CA TRP A 15 16.18 -18.82 1.63
C TRP A 15 15.00 -19.78 1.31
N ASN A 16 15.12 -20.56 0.22
CA ASN A 16 14.17 -21.57 -0.23
C ASN A 16 14.60 -23.03 0.07
N ASP A 17 15.71 -23.24 0.79
CA ASP A 17 16.05 -24.58 1.28
C ASP A 17 15.17 -24.92 2.50
N PRO A 18 14.40 -26.01 2.47
CA PRO A 18 13.58 -26.40 3.61
C PRO A 18 14.48 -26.72 4.81
N PRO A 19 14.05 -26.42 6.05
CA PRO A 19 14.81 -26.76 7.23
C PRO A 19 15.11 -28.26 7.25
N GLN A 20 16.40 -28.60 7.33
CA GLN A 20 16.88 -29.97 7.48
C GLN A 20 16.52 -30.44 8.89
N PHE A 21 15.30 -30.95 9.07
CA PHE A 21 14.99 -31.73 10.27
C PHE A 21 15.75 -33.04 10.16
N SER A 22 16.61 -33.33 11.14
CA SER A 22 17.37 -34.56 11.22
C SER A 22 16.41 -35.76 11.28
N TYR A 23 16.12 -36.38 10.13
CA TYR A 23 15.28 -37.58 9.99
C TYR A 23 15.91 -38.86 10.59
N GLY A 24 16.95 -38.74 11.42
CA GLY A 24 17.70 -39.85 11.99
C GLY A 24 17.35 -40.22 13.43
N LEU A 25 16.53 -39.43 14.15
CA LEU A 25 16.22 -39.71 15.57
C LEU A 25 14.79 -40.25 15.83
N GLN A 26 13.94 -40.34 14.81
CA GLN A 26 12.56 -40.84 14.96
C GLN A 26 12.36 -42.31 14.57
N THR A 27 13.41 -43.04 14.18
CA THR A 27 13.32 -44.50 13.99
C THR A 27 13.70 -45.29 15.24
N GLN A 28 14.01 -44.61 16.36
CA GLN A 28 14.39 -45.28 17.60
C GLN A 28 13.79 -44.64 18.86
N ALA A 29 12.52 -44.24 18.82
CA ALA A 29 11.74 -44.01 20.04
C ALA A 29 10.25 -44.17 19.72
N GLY A 30 9.65 -45.26 20.19
CA GLY A 30 8.21 -45.42 20.19
C GLY A 30 7.55 -44.35 21.07
N GLY A 31 7.11 -43.26 20.44
CA GLY A 31 6.28 -42.24 21.07
C GLY A 31 4.78 -42.64 21.05
N PRO A 32 3.98 -42.27 22.06
CA PRO A 32 2.60 -42.70 22.19
C PRO A 32 1.72 -42.15 21.06
N LYS A 33 0.96 -43.05 20.44
CA LYS A 33 0.06 -42.75 19.32
C LYS A 33 -0.96 -41.67 19.70
N ARG A 34 -0.93 -40.54 19.00
CA ARG A 34 -1.97 -39.49 19.13
C ARG A 34 -3.29 -40.02 18.57
N SER A 35 -4.33 -39.90 19.39
CA SER A 35 -5.72 -40.23 19.07
C SER A 35 -6.22 -39.47 17.82
N PRO A 36 -6.90 -40.12 16.86
CA PRO A 36 -7.51 -39.43 15.73
C PRO A 36 -8.63 -38.50 16.20
N LEU A 37 -8.46 -37.20 15.96
CA LEU A 37 -9.36 -36.08 16.32
C LEU A 37 -10.63 -36.00 15.45
N THR A 38 -11.18 -37.14 15.05
CA THR A 38 -12.49 -37.22 14.38
C THR A 38 -13.50 -37.91 15.28
N LYS A 39 -13.88 -37.25 16.37
CA LYS A 39 -15.14 -37.51 17.06
C LYS A 39 -15.99 -36.26 17.00
N ARG A 40 -16.94 -36.23 16.07
CA ARG A 40 -18.08 -35.32 16.13
C ARG A 40 -18.92 -35.73 17.35
N VAL A 41 -19.02 -34.85 18.34
CA VAL A 41 -19.89 -35.04 19.50
C VAL A 41 -21.32 -34.77 19.04
N ALA A 42 -22.20 -35.76 19.16
CA ALA A 42 -23.64 -35.58 18.97
C ALA A 42 -24.23 -34.95 20.24
N ALA A 43 -25.03 -33.90 20.09
CA ALA A 43 -25.79 -33.31 21.18
C ALA A 43 -26.92 -34.26 21.62
N PRO A 44 -27.12 -34.51 22.93
CA PRO A 44 -28.35 -35.13 23.41
C PRO A 44 -29.51 -34.14 23.24
N GLN A 45 -30.49 -34.51 22.43
CA GLN A 45 -31.84 -33.94 22.48
C GLN A 45 -32.60 -34.69 23.56
N ASP A 46 -32.94 -34.05 24.67
CA ASP A 46 -34.12 -34.42 25.45
C ASP A 46 -34.67 -33.23 26.26
N GLY A 47 -35.99 -33.21 26.43
CA GLY A 47 -36.81 -32.02 26.65
C GLY A 47 -36.83 -31.36 28.04
N SER A 48 -37.19 -30.07 28.01
CA SER A 48 -38.04 -29.22 28.91
C SER A 48 -38.38 -29.66 30.36
N PRO A 49 -38.82 -28.75 31.25
CA PRO A 49 -38.15 -27.58 31.82
C PRO A 49 -38.19 -27.60 33.38
N ARG A 50 -37.21 -27.00 34.08
CA ARG A 50 -37.40 -26.48 35.46
C ARG A 50 -36.18 -25.70 36.00
N VAL A 51 -36.44 -24.49 36.45
CA VAL A 51 -35.73 -23.76 37.53
C VAL A 51 -36.19 -24.34 38.90
N PRO A 52 -35.42 -24.30 40.02
CA PRO A 52 -34.73 -23.11 40.56
C PRO A 52 -33.38 -23.31 41.32
N THR A 53 -32.68 -22.18 41.51
CA THR A 53 -31.76 -21.75 42.61
C THR A 53 -30.74 -22.70 43.26
N SER A 54 -29.47 -22.25 43.23
CA SER A 54 -28.50 -22.13 44.35
C SER A 54 -27.12 -22.73 44.11
N GLU A 55 -26.14 -21.81 44.17
CA GLU A 55 -24.78 -21.95 44.72
C GLU A 55 -23.83 -23.02 44.16
N THR A 56 -22.79 -22.58 43.43
CA THR A 56 -21.39 -22.74 43.85
C THR A 56 -20.44 -22.00 42.89
N SER A 57 -19.52 -21.21 43.45
CA SER A 57 -18.31 -20.71 42.79
C SER A 57 -17.25 -21.82 42.82
N PRO A 58 -16.23 -21.89 41.93
CA PRO A 58 -15.11 -20.93 42.04
C PRO A 58 -14.36 -20.60 40.73
N GLY A 59 -13.59 -19.50 40.76
CA GLY A 59 -12.31 -19.42 40.04
C GLY A 59 -12.25 -18.44 38.87
N LEU A 60 -12.22 -17.14 39.15
CA LEU A 60 -11.71 -16.13 38.22
C LEU A 60 -10.19 -15.96 38.44
N PRO A 61 -9.39 -15.76 37.37
CA PRO A 61 -7.95 -15.55 37.48
C PRO A 61 -7.63 -14.17 38.09
N PRO A 62 -6.46 -14.00 38.75
CA PRO A 62 -6.09 -12.77 39.44
C PRO A 62 -5.86 -11.61 38.47
N MET A 63 -6.62 -10.53 38.66
CA MET A 63 -6.38 -9.22 38.04
C MET A 63 -5.07 -8.64 38.60
N GLY A 64 -4.18 -8.23 37.70
CA GLY A 64 -2.95 -7.52 38.04
C GLY A 64 -3.21 -6.14 38.68
N PRO A 65 -2.21 -5.56 39.36
CA PRO A 65 -2.39 -4.30 40.09
C PRO A 65 -2.57 -3.10 39.14
N PRO A 66 -3.39 -2.10 39.50
CA PRO A 66 -3.56 -0.89 38.72
C PRO A 66 -2.33 0.03 38.81
N PRO A 67 -2.06 0.87 37.79
CA PRO A 67 -0.99 1.86 37.84
C PRO A 67 -1.33 3.01 38.81
N PRO A 68 -0.33 3.62 39.49
CA PRO A 68 -0.57 4.73 40.39
C PRO A 68 -0.91 6.03 39.63
N SER A 69 -2.05 6.61 40.02
CA SER A 69 -2.51 7.95 39.62
C SER A 69 -1.64 9.02 40.29
N SER A 70 -0.88 9.78 39.50
CA SER A 70 -0.18 10.97 39.99
C SER A 70 -1.00 12.21 39.67
N LYS A 71 -1.68 12.74 40.70
CA LYS A 71 -2.29 14.06 40.67
C LYS A 71 -1.22 15.14 40.87
N ALA A 72 -1.25 16.11 39.96
CA ALA A 72 -0.98 17.54 40.12
C ALA A 72 0.14 18.00 41.07
N SER A 73 1.10 18.73 40.51
CA SER A 73 1.66 19.94 41.14
C SER A 73 2.16 20.93 40.08
N ARG A 74 1.70 22.17 40.20
CA ARG A 74 2.11 23.41 39.54
C ARG A 74 2.13 24.47 40.67
N PRO A 75 2.86 25.61 40.61
CA PRO A 75 4.10 26.02 39.91
C PRO A 75 5.20 26.48 40.94
N PRO A 76 6.23 27.25 40.55
CA PRO A 76 6.06 28.71 40.63
C PRO A 76 6.55 29.48 39.39
N GLN A 77 6.03 30.71 39.34
CA GLN A 77 6.24 31.77 38.37
C GLN A 77 7.69 32.25 38.40
N PHE A 78 8.29 32.47 37.22
CA PHE A 78 9.43 33.36 37.11
C PHE A 78 9.06 34.51 36.17
N VAL A 79 9.12 35.71 36.75
CA VAL A 79 8.93 36.98 36.09
C VAL A 79 10.19 37.31 35.28
N GLY A 80 9.99 37.65 34.01
CA GLY A 80 11.06 38.08 33.11
C GLY A 80 10.47 39.03 32.08
N SER A 81 10.44 40.31 32.42
CA SER A 81 10.05 41.42 31.53
C SER A 81 11.17 41.74 30.55
N CYS A 82 10.84 41.89 29.25
CA CYS A 82 11.31 42.92 28.27
C CYS A 82 11.03 42.47 26.80
N PRO A 83 10.95 43.40 25.81
CA PRO A 83 9.72 43.56 25.00
C PRO A 83 9.91 43.19 23.49
N PRO A 84 9.00 43.58 22.56
CA PRO A 84 8.37 42.68 21.60
C PRO A 84 9.08 42.63 20.24
N SER A 85 9.57 41.45 19.83
CA SER A 85 9.77 41.20 18.39
C SER A 85 8.54 40.48 17.87
N ARG A 86 7.62 41.30 17.37
CA ARG A 86 6.48 40.89 16.55
C ARG A 86 7.01 40.19 15.31
N THR A 87 6.98 38.87 15.32
CA THR A 87 6.93 38.07 14.10
C THR A 87 5.84 37.05 14.35
N GLU A 88 4.71 37.32 13.74
CA GLU A 88 3.54 36.44 13.66
C GLU A 88 4.02 35.00 13.41
N PRO A 89 3.82 34.05 14.34
CA PRO A 89 3.53 32.72 13.89
C PRO A 89 2.15 32.85 13.26
N MET A 90 2.11 32.85 11.94
CA MET A 90 0.88 32.63 11.20
C MET A 90 0.38 31.26 11.65
N ASP A 91 -0.44 31.28 12.69
CA ASP A 91 -1.35 30.23 13.09
C ASP A 91 -2.34 30.12 11.93
N SER A 92 -1.88 29.49 10.85
CA SER A 92 -2.81 28.87 9.94
C SER A 92 -3.43 27.75 10.78
N PRO A 93 -4.75 27.76 11.03
CA PRO A 93 -5.36 26.54 11.50
C PRO A 93 -4.99 25.51 10.43
N VAL A 94 -4.21 24.51 10.80
CA VAL A 94 -4.17 23.25 10.07
C VAL A 94 -5.59 22.72 10.22
N VAL A 95 -6.48 23.23 9.36
CA VAL A 95 -7.69 22.55 8.98
C VAL A 95 -7.13 21.22 8.54
N GLU A 96 -7.32 20.20 9.37
CA GLU A 96 -7.23 18.82 8.93
C GLU A 96 -8.31 18.69 7.87
N SER A 97 -7.99 19.14 6.66
CA SER A 97 -8.86 19.06 5.50
C SER A 97 -9.12 17.59 5.36
N GLU A 98 -10.33 17.18 5.74
CA GLU A 98 -10.80 15.83 5.50
C GLU A 98 -10.63 15.61 4.00
N THR A 99 -9.64 14.81 3.62
CA THR A 99 -9.39 14.48 2.21
C THR A 99 -10.67 13.87 1.67
N LEU A 100 -11.33 14.58 0.76
CA LEU A 100 -12.60 14.15 0.21
C LEU A 100 -12.33 13.03 -0.79
N LEU A 101 -13.27 12.10 -0.86
CA LEU A 101 -13.22 10.98 -1.81
C LEU A 101 -13.05 11.47 -3.25
N GLU A 102 -13.78 12.53 -3.61
CA GLU A 102 -13.78 13.12 -4.94
C GLU A 102 -12.42 13.72 -5.32
N ASP A 103 -11.69 14.28 -4.36
CA ASP A 103 -10.38 14.89 -4.61
C ASP A 103 -9.33 13.85 -5.03
N VAL A 104 -9.54 12.59 -4.65
CA VAL A 104 -8.65 11.47 -4.97
C VAL A 104 -9.14 10.68 -6.18
N LEU A 105 -10.44 10.38 -6.26
CA LEU A 105 -10.97 9.55 -7.35
C LEU A 105 -10.99 10.29 -8.68
N ARG A 106 -11.41 11.56 -8.70
CA ARG A 106 -11.61 12.30 -9.95
C ARG A 106 -10.33 12.40 -10.78
N PRO A 107 -9.15 12.68 -10.22
CA PRO A 107 -7.94 12.73 -11.03
C PRO A 107 -7.45 11.32 -11.43
N LEU A 108 -7.71 10.26 -10.63
CA LEU A 108 -7.39 8.88 -11.02
C LEU A 108 -8.23 8.42 -12.21
N GLU A 109 -9.53 8.71 -12.21
CA GLU A 109 -10.43 8.40 -13.32
C GLU A 109 -10.07 9.20 -14.57
N ARG A 110 -9.73 10.49 -14.42
CA ARG A 110 -9.24 11.31 -15.53
C ARG A 110 -7.97 10.72 -16.12
N ALA A 111 -7.00 10.37 -15.26
CA ALA A 111 -5.77 9.74 -15.71
C ALA A 111 -6.02 8.41 -16.44
N LEU A 112 -7.02 7.64 -16.01
CA LEU A 112 -7.43 6.40 -16.70
C LEU A 112 -8.02 6.69 -18.09
N GLU A 113 -8.89 7.68 -18.22
CA GLU A 113 -9.51 8.02 -19.51
C GLU A 113 -8.46 8.50 -20.53
N ASP A 114 -7.48 9.30 -20.08
CA ASP A 114 -6.34 9.72 -20.93
C ASP A 114 -5.54 8.51 -21.45
N CYS A 115 -5.44 7.45 -20.64
CA CYS A 115 -4.72 6.25 -21.01
C CYS A 115 -5.51 5.29 -21.90
N ARG A 116 -6.83 5.44 -21.99
CA ARG A 116 -7.75 4.45 -22.58
C ARG A 116 -7.48 4.14 -24.05
N GLY A 117 -6.98 5.13 -24.80
CA GLY A 117 -6.61 4.97 -26.22
C GLY A 117 -5.28 4.23 -26.45
N HIS A 118 -4.42 4.15 -25.43
CA HIS A 118 -3.04 3.69 -25.55
C HIS A 118 -2.81 2.30 -24.95
N ILE A 119 -3.71 1.83 -24.07
CA ILE A 119 -3.62 0.52 -23.43
C ILE A 119 -4.69 -0.43 -23.92
N LYS A 120 -4.43 -1.74 -23.76
CA LYS A 120 -5.41 -2.78 -24.04
C LYS A 120 -6.66 -2.56 -23.18
N LYS A 121 -7.84 -2.69 -23.79
CA LYS A 121 -9.14 -2.57 -23.12
C LYS A 121 -9.21 -3.39 -21.81
N GLN A 122 -8.70 -4.62 -21.81
CA GLN A 122 -8.67 -5.47 -20.62
C GLN A 122 -7.90 -4.85 -19.44
N VAL A 123 -6.81 -4.13 -19.72
CA VAL A 123 -6.02 -3.46 -18.68
C VAL A 123 -6.78 -2.26 -18.14
N CYS A 124 -7.41 -1.47 -19.02
CA CYS A 124 -8.29 -0.37 -18.63
C CYS A 124 -9.45 -0.87 -17.74
N ASP A 125 -10.10 -1.96 -18.13
CA ASP A 125 -11.21 -2.58 -17.37
C ASP A 125 -10.75 -3.09 -15.99
N ASP A 126 -9.54 -3.67 -15.88
CA ASP A 126 -8.97 -4.09 -14.60
C ASP A 126 -8.64 -2.89 -13.69
N ILE A 127 -8.06 -1.81 -14.23
CA ILE A 127 -7.78 -0.59 -13.46
C ILE A 127 -9.10 0.04 -12.99
N SER A 128 -10.09 0.19 -13.87
CA SER A 128 -11.42 0.71 -13.52
C SER A 128 -12.07 -0.10 -12.38
N ARG A 129 -12.03 -1.44 -12.47
CA ARG A 129 -12.52 -2.33 -11.41
C ARG A 129 -11.81 -2.07 -10.08
N ARG A 130 -10.50 -1.84 -10.09
CA ARG A 130 -9.71 -1.58 -8.88
C ARG A 130 -10.00 -0.20 -8.29
N LEU A 131 -10.23 0.82 -9.11
CA LEU A 131 -10.67 2.13 -8.64
C LEU A 131 -12.05 2.05 -7.98
N ALA A 132 -12.97 1.22 -8.51
CA ALA A 132 -14.25 0.96 -7.85
C ALA A 132 -14.08 0.29 -6.47
N LEU A 133 -13.14 -0.64 -6.32
CA LEU A 133 -12.81 -1.21 -5.01
C LEU A 133 -12.23 -0.16 -4.05
N LEU A 134 -11.35 0.72 -4.52
CA LEU A 134 -10.86 1.85 -3.73
C LEU A 134 -12.03 2.72 -3.24
N GLN A 135 -12.96 3.07 -4.11
CA GLN A 135 -14.16 3.84 -3.77
C GLN A 135 -15.00 3.14 -2.69
N GLU A 136 -15.27 1.85 -2.85
CA GLU A 136 -16.06 1.06 -1.89
C GLU A 136 -15.38 1.01 -0.51
N GLN A 137 -14.06 0.77 -0.46
CA GLN A 137 -13.32 0.71 0.80
C GLN A 137 -13.26 2.09 1.47
N TRP A 138 -13.13 3.17 0.69
CA TRP A 138 -13.11 4.53 1.21
C TRP A 138 -14.46 4.95 1.79
N ALA A 139 -15.55 4.75 1.03
CA ALA A 139 -16.91 5.08 1.45
C ALA A 139 -17.37 4.18 2.62
N GLY A 140 -16.93 2.92 2.63
CA GLY A 140 -17.15 1.99 3.74
C GLY A 140 -16.31 2.26 4.99
N GLY A 141 -15.47 3.31 5.01
CA GLY A 141 -14.65 3.68 6.16
C GLY A 141 -13.55 2.69 6.50
N LYS A 142 -13.17 1.82 5.55
CA LYS A 142 -12.16 0.77 5.75
C LYS A 142 -10.72 1.27 5.57
N LEU A 143 -10.57 2.49 5.07
CA LEU A 143 -9.27 3.15 4.88
C LEU A 143 -9.00 4.11 6.03
N SER A 144 -7.83 3.93 6.65
CA SER A 144 -7.33 4.77 7.71
C SER A 144 -6.96 6.17 7.20
N MET A 145 -6.97 7.15 8.10
CA MET A 145 -6.60 8.53 7.79
C MET A 145 -5.20 8.67 7.15
N PRO A 146 -4.12 7.99 7.60
CA PRO A 146 -2.82 8.06 6.94
C PRO A 146 -2.87 7.56 5.49
N VAL A 147 -3.64 6.52 5.19
CA VAL A 147 -3.82 6.04 3.81
C VAL A 147 -4.49 7.12 2.96
N LYS A 148 -5.57 7.73 3.46
CA LYS A 148 -6.29 8.79 2.74
C LYS A 148 -5.41 10.01 2.46
N LYS A 149 -4.67 10.49 3.48
CA LYS A 149 -3.73 11.62 3.35
C LYS A 149 -2.62 11.32 2.32
N ARG A 150 -2.00 10.14 2.38
CA ARG A 150 -0.97 9.75 1.41
C ARG A 150 -1.52 9.54 0.01
N MET A 151 -2.76 9.07 -0.12
CA MET A 151 -3.40 8.90 -1.42
C MET A 151 -3.67 10.26 -2.09
N ALA A 152 -4.05 11.28 -1.32
CA ALA A 152 -4.17 12.65 -1.84
C ALA A 152 -2.83 13.18 -2.37
N LEU A 153 -1.73 12.94 -1.65
CA LEU A 153 -0.38 13.28 -2.13
C LEU A 153 -0.01 12.52 -3.40
N LEU A 154 -0.27 11.21 -3.47
CA LEU A 154 0.00 10.41 -4.67
C LEU A 154 -0.70 10.99 -5.90
N VAL A 155 -1.97 11.38 -5.75
CA VAL A 155 -2.76 11.95 -6.83
C VAL A 155 -2.28 13.35 -7.22
N GLN A 156 -1.78 14.13 -6.27
CA GLN A 156 -1.11 15.40 -6.54
C GLN A 156 0.15 15.20 -7.38
N GLU A 157 1.03 14.26 -6.99
CA GLU A 157 2.24 13.92 -7.75
C GLU A 157 1.91 13.39 -9.16
N LEU A 158 0.85 12.59 -9.29
CA LEU A 158 0.35 12.10 -10.58
C LEU A 158 -0.09 13.24 -11.50
N SER A 159 -0.71 14.28 -10.93
CA SER A 159 -1.16 15.47 -11.66
C SER A 159 -0.01 16.42 -12.01
N SER A 160 1.06 16.40 -11.22
CA SER A 160 2.31 17.16 -11.46
C SER A 160 3.31 16.42 -12.35
N HIS A 161 2.92 15.27 -12.94
CA HIS A 161 3.79 14.41 -13.77
C HIS A 161 5.03 13.87 -13.06
N GLN A 162 5.02 13.83 -11.73
CA GLN A 162 6.10 13.34 -10.88
C GLN A 162 5.94 11.84 -10.62
N TRP A 163 6.18 11.00 -11.64
CA TRP A 163 5.90 9.57 -11.59
C TRP A 163 6.70 8.81 -10.53
N ASP A 164 7.97 9.20 -10.31
CA ASP A 164 8.85 8.55 -9.33
C ASP A 164 8.41 8.86 -7.90
N ALA A 165 7.99 10.10 -7.63
CA ALA A 165 7.42 10.50 -6.33
C ALA A 165 6.10 9.77 -6.06
N ALA A 166 5.23 9.62 -7.07
CA ALA A 166 4.02 8.83 -6.96
C ALA A 166 4.33 7.34 -6.66
N ASP A 167 5.35 6.76 -7.30
CA ASP A 167 5.78 5.38 -7.02
C ASP A 167 6.43 5.20 -5.64
N ASP A 168 7.17 6.20 -5.14
CA ASP A 168 7.70 6.23 -3.76
C ASP A 168 6.56 6.22 -2.74
N ILE A 169 5.50 7.02 -2.94
CA ILE A 169 4.32 7.02 -2.07
C ILE A 169 3.59 5.68 -2.13
N HIS A 170 3.44 5.10 -3.33
CA HIS A 170 2.92 3.74 -3.51
C HIS A 170 3.73 2.71 -2.71
N ARG A 171 5.06 2.75 -2.78
CA ARG A 171 5.96 1.87 -2.01
C ARG A 171 5.77 2.07 -0.51
N SER A 172 5.72 3.31 -0.03
CA SER A 172 5.46 3.62 1.39
C SER A 172 4.12 3.06 1.86
N LEU A 173 3.05 3.20 1.07
CA LEU A 173 1.74 2.61 1.39
C LEU A 173 1.78 1.09 1.44
N MET A 174 2.54 0.44 0.53
CA MET A 174 2.72 -1.00 0.52
C MET A 174 3.56 -1.54 1.69
N VAL A 175 4.39 -0.71 2.32
CA VAL A 175 5.16 -1.09 3.52
C VAL A 175 4.30 -0.96 4.77
N ASP A 176 3.64 0.18 4.95
CA ASP A 176 2.98 0.49 6.21
C ASP A 176 1.52 -0.01 6.30
N HIS A 177 0.81 -0.05 5.17
CA HIS A 177 -0.64 -0.25 5.13
C HIS A 177 -1.08 -1.31 4.09
N VAL A 178 -0.25 -2.33 3.85
CA VAL A 178 -0.47 -3.36 2.82
C VAL A 178 -1.84 -4.03 2.91
N THR A 179 -2.35 -4.24 4.12
CA THR A 179 -3.65 -4.89 4.38
C THR A 179 -4.83 -4.08 3.87
N GLU A 180 -4.71 -2.76 3.83
CA GLU A 180 -5.76 -1.83 3.38
C GLU A 180 -5.67 -1.56 1.86
N VAL A 181 -4.46 -1.51 1.31
CA VAL A 181 -4.24 -1.03 -0.06
C VAL A 181 -4.05 -2.13 -1.10
N SER A 182 -3.58 -3.32 -0.71
CA SER A 182 -3.11 -4.37 -1.63
C SER A 182 -4.11 -4.78 -2.72
N GLN A 183 -5.41 -4.79 -2.42
CA GLN A 183 -6.44 -5.26 -3.34
C GLN A 183 -6.59 -4.36 -4.58
N TRP A 184 -6.48 -3.05 -4.40
CA TRP A 184 -6.74 -2.05 -5.44
C TRP A 184 -5.46 -1.33 -5.89
N MET A 185 -4.43 -1.24 -5.03
CA MET A 185 -3.21 -0.47 -5.29
C MET A 185 -2.41 -0.95 -6.51
N VAL A 186 -2.48 -2.24 -6.85
CA VAL A 186 -1.87 -2.75 -8.08
C VAL A 186 -2.47 -2.12 -9.35
N GLY A 187 -3.71 -1.65 -9.30
CA GLY A 187 -4.33 -0.87 -10.38
C GLY A 187 -3.74 0.53 -10.50
N VAL A 188 -3.56 1.20 -9.36
CA VAL A 188 -2.90 2.51 -9.28
C VAL A 188 -1.46 2.44 -9.76
N LYS A 189 -0.69 1.42 -9.32
CA LYS A 189 0.68 1.20 -9.80
C LYS A 189 0.74 1.04 -11.32
N ARG A 190 -0.20 0.27 -11.89
CA ARG A 190 -0.30 0.11 -13.35
C ARG A 190 -0.63 1.44 -14.02
N LEU A 191 -1.54 2.22 -13.45
CA LEU A 191 -1.89 3.54 -13.96
C LEU A 191 -0.69 4.49 -14.00
N ILE A 192 0.12 4.54 -12.93
CA ILE A 192 1.38 5.31 -12.88
C ILE A 192 2.34 4.87 -13.99
N ALA A 193 2.55 3.56 -14.13
CA ALA A 193 3.43 3.01 -15.15
C ALA A 193 2.97 3.33 -16.57
N VAL A 194 1.67 3.23 -16.83
CA VAL A 194 1.08 3.57 -18.13
C VAL A 194 1.26 5.05 -18.41
N LYS A 195 0.85 5.94 -17.49
CA LYS A 195 1.01 7.39 -17.67
C LYS A 195 2.46 7.76 -17.99
N ARG A 196 3.43 7.20 -17.27
CA ARG A 196 4.85 7.41 -17.55
C ARG A 196 5.26 6.98 -18.97
N SER A 197 4.75 5.84 -19.44
CA SER A 197 5.00 5.39 -20.82
C SER A 197 4.42 6.35 -21.86
N LEU A 198 3.22 6.89 -21.64
CA LEU A 198 2.58 7.79 -22.59
C LEU A 198 3.36 9.09 -22.78
N PHE A 199 3.81 9.71 -21.68
CA PHE A 199 4.63 10.92 -21.77
C PHE A 199 5.97 10.66 -22.46
N SER A 200 6.57 9.48 -22.23
CA SER A 200 7.80 9.10 -22.94
C SER A 200 7.58 8.85 -24.44
N GLU A 201 6.40 8.37 -24.85
CA GLU A 201 6.05 8.16 -26.26
C GLU A 201 5.67 9.47 -26.96
N GLU A 202 4.99 10.39 -26.27
CA GLU A 202 4.65 11.73 -26.76
C GLU A 202 5.91 12.55 -27.05
N GLU A 203 6.89 12.57 -26.14
CA GLU A 203 8.18 13.26 -26.36
C GLU A 203 8.95 12.67 -27.56
N ALA A 204 8.94 11.35 -27.72
CA ALA A 204 9.62 10.69 -28.85
C ALA A 204 8.94 10.96 -30.20
N ASN A 205 7.62 11.16 -30.23
CA ASN A 205 6.87 11.43 -31.45
C ASN A 205 6.92 12.92 -31.86
N GLU A 206 7.05 13.82 -30.89
CA GLU A 206 7.23 15.25 -31.15
C GLU A 206 8.62 15.54 -31.74
N GLU A 207 9.69 14.90 -31.25
CA GLU A 207 11.04 15.03 -31.81
C GLU A 207 11.11 14.55 -33.28
N LYS A 208 10.37 13.49 -33.62
CA LYS A 208 10.30 12.95 -34.99
C LYS A 208 9.54 13.89 -35.95
N SER A 209 8.58 14.65 -35.45
CA SER A 209 7.79 15.60 -36.25
C SER A 209 8.56 16.89 -36.55
N ILE A 210 9.49 17.28 -35.68
CA ILE A 210 10.40 18.41 -35.90
C ILE A 210 11.51 18.03 -36.90
N ALA A 211 12.09 16.82 -36.78
CA ALA A 211 13.14 16.34 -37.69
C ALA A 211 12.67 16.13 -39.14
N THR A 212 11.38 15.82 -39.35
CA THR A 212 10.78 15.69 -40.70
C THR A 212 10.39 17.03 -41.33
N ALA A 213 10.33 18.12 -40.56
CA ALA A 213 10.09 19.46 -41.09
C ALA A 213 11.38 20.14 -41.59
N GLU A 214 12.54 19.88 -40.97
CA GLU A 214 13.82 20.47 -41.41
C GLU A 214 14.38 19.86 -42.71
N GLN A 215 14.07 18.61 -43.03
CA GLN A 215 14.61 17.97 -44.24
C GLN A 215 14.01 18.51 -45.55
N ASN A 216 12.92 19.28 -45.48
CA ASN A 216 12.18 19.78 -46.65
C ASN A 216 12.59 21.20 -47.06
N GLN A 217 13.53 21.84 -46.35
CA GLN A 217 13.89 23.25 -46.56
C GLN A 217 15.31 23.50 -47.11
N THR A 218 15.99 22.46 -47.63
CA THR A 218 17.30 22.65 -48.29
C THR A 218 17.27 22.15 -49.75
N VAL A 219 16.60 22.91 -50.62
CA VAL A 219 16.91 22.91 -52.05
C VAL A 219 17.05 24.37 -52.49
N PRO A 220 18.26 24.95 -52.56
CA PRO A 220 18.45 26.21 -53.25
C PRO A 220 18.45 25.93 -54.75
N GLY A 221 17.31 26.21 -55.39
CA GLY A 221 17.20 26.24 -56.84
C GLY A 221 18.02 27.41 -57.40
N ILE A 222 19.32 27.19 -57.61
CA ILE A 222 20.14 28.04 -58.48
C ILE A 222 20.01 27.45 -59.89
N GLN A 223 19.18 28.07 -60.72
CA GLN A 223 19.33 28.00 -62.17
C GLN A 223 19.36 29.43 -62.71
N HIS A 224 20.59 29.88 -62.94
CA HIS A 224 20.93 31.03 -63.77
C HIS A 224 21.84 30.45 -64.85
N ASP A 225 21.37 30.34 -66.09
CA ASP A 225 22.17 30.73 -67.26
C ASP A 225 21.39 30.62 -68.59
N LEU A 226 21.48 31.72 -69.33
CA LEU A 226 21.34 32.00 -70.77
C LEU A 226 20.06 31.61 -71.53
#